data_AF-E8RPP8-F1
#
_entry.id   AF-E8RPP8-F1
#
_cell.length_a   1.000
_cell.length_b   1.000
_cell.length_c   1.000
_cell.angle_alpha   90.00
_cell.angle_beta   90.00
_cell.angle_gamma   90.00
#
_symmetry.space_group_name_H-M   'P 1'
#
loop_
_entity.id
_entity.type
_entity.pdbx_description
1 polymer ?
#
loop_
_entity_poly.entity_id
_entity_poly.type
_entity_poly.pdbx_seq_one_letter_code
_entity_poly.pdbx_strand_id
1 'polypeptide(L)'
;MTENFDLFGDPIPEGYGKAGRPEHIPTNQNRNKVMMLLALGWSNDRIASAMHITPPTLRKHYFRELKFRDEARDRMEATVSMQLWTGVMEGSVSAIKEFRKLVEKNDLMLYGQTAPVKQPKASASTKATAKPKLGKKEQALLDAAAPDTGSLLGQLMAQRQQQMN
;
A
#
# COMPACT_ATOMS: atom_id res chain seq x y z
N MET A 1 -10.51 43.32 -20.85
CA MET A 1 -11.25 42.27 -21.57
C MET A 1 -12.35 41.82 -20.62
N THR A 2 -13.61 41.91 -21.04
CA THR A 2 -14.76 41.51 -20.21
C THR A 2 -14.88 39.99 -20.26
N GLU A 3 -14.43 39.31 -19.21
CA GLU A 3 -14.61 37.86 -19.06
C GLU A 3 -16.09 37.60 -18.74
N ASN A 4 -16.80 36.95 -19.66
CA ASN A 4 -18.17 36.50 -19.43
C ASN A 4 -18.13 35.16 -18.70
N PHE A 5 -18.88 35.02 -17.61
CA PHE A 5 -18.93 33.80 -16.79
C PHE A 5 -20.28 33.08 -17.00
N ASP A 6 -20.25 31.75 -16.99
CA ASP A 6 -21.43 30.88 -17.01
C ASP A 6 -22.12 30.86 -15.62
N LEU A 7 -23.30 30.24 -15.51
CA LEU A 7 -24.10 30.11 -14.28
C LEU A 7 -23.34 29.48 -13.11
N PHE A 8 -22.29 28.71 -13.38
CA PHE A 8 -21.44 28.07 -12.37
C PHE A 8 -20.16 28.86 -12.05
N GLY A 9 -20.00 30.06 -12.62
CA GLY A 9 -18.83 30.90 -12.42
C GLY A 9 -17.62 30.53 -13.28
N ASP A 10 -17.80 29.62 -14.23
CA ASP A 10 -16.73 29.23 -15.17
C ASP A 10 -16.63 30.26 -16.32
N PRO A 11 -15.42 30.67 -16.74
CA PRO A 11 -15.26 31.60 -17.85
C PRO A 11 -15.73 30.96 -19.17
N ILE A 12 -16.59 31.67 -19.90
CA ILE A 12 -17.11 31.24 -21.20
C ILE A 12 -15.98 31.33 -22.23
N PRO A 13 -15.63 30.21 -22.91
CA PRO A 13 -14.55 30.21 -23.89
C PRO A 13 -14.82 31.16 -25.07
N GLU A 14 -13.74 31.72 -25.63
CA GLU A 14 -13.83 32.51 -26.86
C GLU A 14 -14.42 31.66 -28.00
N GLY A 15 -15.58 32.06 -28.52
CA GLY A 15 -16.27 31.33 -29.59
C GLY A 15 -17.37 30.36 -29.14
N TYR A 16 -17.77 30.38 -27.87
CA TYR A 16 -18.98 29.70 -27.41
C TYR A 16 -20.20 30.13 -28.23
N GLY A 17 -20.91 29.18 -28.84
CA GLY A 17 -22.06 29.43 -29.72
C GLY A 17 -21.75 29.69 -31.20
N LYS A 18 -20.47 29.72 -31.62
CA LYS A 18 -20.11 29.76 -33.04
C LYS A 18 -20.27 28.39 -33.70
N ALA A 19 -20.40 28.36 -35.03
CA ALA A 19 -20.52 27.12 -35.79
C ALA A 19 -19.28 26.23 -35.61
N GLY A 20 -19.50 24.95 -35.31
CA GLY A 20 -18.45 23.96 -35.03
C GLY A 20 -18.12 23.84 -33.53
N ARG A 21 -17.92 22.61 -33.06
CA ARG A 21 -17.46 22.37 -31.68
C ARG A 21 -15.99 22.80 -31.57
N PRO A 22 -15.62 23.71 -30.65
CA PRO A 22 -14.22 24.08 -30.43
C PRO A 22 -13.35 22.85 -30.18
N GLU A 23 -12.14 22.81 -30.78
CA GLU A 23 -11.18 21.73 -30.52
C GLU A 23 -10.67 21.81 -29.08
N HIS A 24 -10.43 20.65 -28.47
CA HIS A 24 -9.88 20.57 -27.12
C HIS A 24 -8.41 21.01 -27.09
N ILE A 25 -8.11 22.02 -26.27
CA ILE A 25 -6.74 22.53 -26.11
C ILE A 25 -6.12 21.94 -24.84
N PRO A 26 -5.08 21.10 -24.96
CA PRO A 26 -4.42 20.52 -23.79
C PRO A 26 -3.50 21.54 -23.10
N THR A 27 -3.98 22.16 -22.02
CA THR A 27 -3.19 23.03 -21.14
C THR A 27 -2.35 22.21 -20.14
N ASN A 28 -1.31 22.83 -19.57
CA ASN A 28 -0.49 22.19 -18.51
C ASN A 28 -1.33 21.81 -17.29
N GLN A 29 -2.28 22.66 -16.89
CA GLN A 29 -3.22 22.35 -15.82
C GLN A 29 -4.06 21.11 -16.13
N ASN A 30 -4.58 21.01 -17.36
CA ASN A 30 -5.34 19.84 -17.78
C ASN A 30 -4.47 18.57 -17.84
N ARG A 31 -3.20 18.67 -18.24
CA ARG A 31 -2.25 17.54 -18.20
C ARG A 31 -2.00 17.07 -16.77
N ASN A 32 -1.77 18.00 -15.84
CA ASN A 32 -1.59 17.68 -14.43
C ASN A 32 -2.85 17.03 -13.83
N LYS A 33 -4.04 17.54 -14.19
CA LYS A 33 -5.32 16.94 -13.79
C LYS A 33 -5.47 15.52 -14.32
N VAL A 34 -5.16 15.26 -15.59
CA VAL A 34 -5.19 13.90 -16.16
C VAL A 34 -4.20 12.98 -15.45
N MET A 35 -2.98 13.42 -15.17
CA MET A 35 -1.99 12.64 -14.40
C MET A 35 -2.46 12.32 -12.98
N MET A 36 -3.08 13.28 -12.30
CA MET A 36 -3.66 13.06 -10.97
C MET A 36 -4.78 12.01 -11.02
N LEU A 37 -5.69 12.11 -11.99
CA LEU A 37 -6.78 11.13 -12.14
C LEU A 37 -6.27 9.73 -12.50
N LEU A 38 -5.18 9.63 -13.26
CA LEU A 38 -4.50 8.36 -13.53
C LEU A 38 -3.90 7.76 -12.26
N ALA A 39 -3.24 8.56 -11.43
CA ALA A 39 -2.67 8.12 -10.16
C ALA A 39 -3.73 7.65 -9.14
N LEU A 40 -4.96 8.16 -9.25
CA LEU A 40 -6.13 7.68 -8.51
C LEU A 40 -6.72 6.38 -9.07
N GLY A 41 -6.17 5.84 -10.16
CA GLY A 41 -6.58 4.57 -10.77
C GLY A 41 -7.83 4.66 -11.65
N TRP A 42 -8.25 5.86 -12.07
CA TRP A 42 -9.50 6.01 -12.83
C TRP A 42 -9.39 5.42 -14.24
N SER A 43 -10.52 4.93 -14.78
CA SER A 43 -10.60 4.45 -16.16
C SER A 43 -10.56 5.61 -17.16
N ASN A 44 -10.10 5.35 -18.38
CA ASN A 44 -10.00 6.39 -19.41
C ASN A 44 -11.35 7.03 -19.73
N ASP A 45 -12.43 6.25 -19.71
CA ASP A 45 -13.79 6.76 -19.96
C ASP A 45 -14.22 7.71 -18.83
N ARG A 46 -13.95 7.35 -17.57
CA ARG A 46 -14.24 8.20 -16.42
C ARG A 46 -13.42 9.49 -16.44
N ILE A 47 -12.16 9.41 -16.83
CA ILE A 47 -11.28 10.58 -17.00
C ILE A 47 -11.81 11.49 -18.11
N ALA A 48 -12.22 10.92 -19.25
CA ALA A 48 -12.78 11.68 -20.35
C ALA A 48 -14.07 12.42 -19.93
N SER A 49 -14.97 11.74 -19.22
CA SER A 49 -16.18 12.36 -18.65
C SER A 49 -15.85 13.50 -17.68
N ALA A 50 -14.88 13.33 -16.79
CA ALA A 50 -14.45 14.36 -15.83
C ALA A 50 -13.77 15.58 -16.48
N MET A 51 -13.33 15.43 -17.73
CA MET A 51 -12.73 16.47 -18.56
C MET A 51 -13.73 17.03 -19.60
N HIS A 52 -14.98 16.54 -19.63
CA HIS A 52 -16.00 16.89 -20.62
C HIS A 52 -15.57 16.65 -22.08
N ILE A 53 -14.70 15.67 -22.30
CA ILE A 53 -14.20 15.26 -23.62
C ILE A 53 -14.59 13.81 -23.94
N THR A 54 -14.39 13.43 -25.19
CA THR A 54 -14.59 12.03 -25.61
C THR A 54 -13.34 11.18 -25.37
N PRO A 55 -13.45 9.86 -25.17
CA PRO A 55 -12.28 8.99 -25.02
C PRO A 55 -11.28 9.05 -26.20
N PRO A 56 -11.72 9.18 -27.47
CA PRO A 56 -10.81 9.45 -28.58
C PRO A 56 -10.01 10.75 -28.42
N THR A 57 -10.65 11.83 -27.97
CA THR A 57 -9.97 13.11 -27.70
C THR A 57 -8.94 12.97 -26.59
N LEU A 58 -9.26 12.24 -25.51
CA LEU A 58 -8.32 11.97 -24.43
C LEU A 58 -7.07 11.24 -24.96
N ARG A 59 -7.25 10.17 -25.74
CA ARG A 59 -6.14 9.43 -26.35
C ARG A 59 -5.32 10.27 -27.32
N LYS A 60 -5.94 11.16 -28.10
CA LYS A 60 -5.23 12.04 -29.05
C LYS A 60 -4.30 13.03 -28.35
N HIS A 61 -4.80 13.72 -27.32
CA HIS A 61 -4.06 14.85 -26.72
C HIS A 61 -3.19 14.47 -25.50
N TYR A 62 -3.51 13.36 -24.83
CA TYR A 62 -2.87 12.92 -23.60
C TYR A 62 -2.18 11.55 -23.69
N PHE A 63 -1.83 11.09 -24.89
CA PHE A 63 -1.19 9.79 -25.09
C PHE A 63 0.10 9.62 -24.28
N ARG A 64 0.86 10.70 -24.09
CA ARG A 64 2.11 10.69 -23.30
C ARG A 64 1.82 10.41 -21.84
N GLU A 65 0.82 11.09 -21.30
CA GLU A 65 0.39 10.96 -19.92
C GLU A 65 -0.14 9.55 -19.63
N LEU A 66 -0.98 9.03 -20.54
CA LEU A 66 -1.56 7.70 -20.44
C LEU A 66 -0.52 6.57 -20.44
N LYS A 67 0.66 6.78 -21.04
CA LYS A 67 1.75 5.79 -21.08
C LYS A 67 2.29 5.49 -19.68
N PHE A 68 2.31 6.47 -18.79
CA PHE A 68 2.92 6.34 -17.47
C PHE A 68 1.88 6.00 -16.39
N ARG A 69 0.90 5.18 -16.73
CA ARG A 69 -0.20 4.83 -15.83
C ARG A 69 0.31 4.13 -14.57
N ASP A 70 1.26 3.23 -14.72
CA ASP A 70 1.80 2.43 -13.60
C ASP A 70 2.65 3.33 -12.68
N GLU A 71 3.49 4.18 -13.25
CA GLU A 71 4.33 5.13 -12.50
C GLU A 71 3.54 6.32 -11.91
N ALA A 72 2.34 6.60 -12.42
CA ALA A 72 1.56 7.76 -11.97
C ALA A 72 1.23 7.67 -10.48
N ARG A 73 0.97 6.46 -9.98
CA ARG A 73 0.68 6.22 -8.57
C ARG A 73 1.87 6.56 -7.69
N ASP A 74 3.03 6.01 -8.01
CA ASP A 74 4.26 6.20 -7.23
C ASP A 74 4.66 7.68 -7.22
N ARG A 75 4.56 8.37 -8.37
CA ARG A 75 4.86 9.80 -8.47
C ARG A 75 3.92 10.66 -7.64
N MET A 76 2.63 10.32 -7.56
CA MET A 76 1.69 11.02 -6.70
C MET A 76 2.02 10.82 -5.22
N GLU A 77 2.29 9.58 -4.80
CA GLU A 77 2.65 9.28 -3.41
C GLU A 77 3.96 9.95 -3.00
N ALA A 78 4.96 9.98 -3.88
CA ALA A 78 6.20 10.71 -3.68
C ALA A 78 5.97 12.22 -3.54
N THR A 79 5.14 12.81 -4.40
CA THR A 79 4.83 14.25 -4.34
C THR A 79 4.12 14.64 -3.05
N VAL A 80 3.14 13.84 -2.61
CA VAL A 80 2.42 14.04 -1.34
C VAL A 80 3.38 13.93 -0.16
N SER A 81 4.25 12.92 -0.16
CA SER A 81 5.24 12.73 0.91
C SER A 81 6.21 13.91 1.01
N MET A 82 6.65 14.45 -0.14
CA MET A 82 7.50 15.64 -0.18
C MET A 82 6.79 16.88 0.34
N GLN A 83 5.53 17.11 -0.04
CA GLN A 83 4.75 18.26 0.49
C GLN A 83 4.54 18.16 2.01
N LEU A 84 4.25 16.95 2.52
CA LEU A 84 4.16 16.72 3.96
C LEU A 84 5.49 16.99 4.65
N TRP A 85 6.60 16.54 4.06
CA TRP A 85 7.94 16.82 4.59
C TRP A 85 8.25 18.31 4.66
N THR A 86 7.92 19.09 3.61
CA THR A 86 8.06 20.55 3.64
C THR A 86 7.24 21.16 4.78
N GLY A 87 5.98 20.75 4.96
CA GLY A 87 5.16 21.21 6.08
C GLY A 87 5.69 20.80 7.47
N VAL A 88 6.39 19.66 7.56
CA VAL A 88 7.11 19.24 8.77
C VAL A 88 8.28 20.16 9.07
N MET A 89 9.08 20.51 8.05
CA MET A 89 10.19 21.47 8.19
C MET A 89 9.71 22.85 8.62
N GLU A 90 8.52 23.27 8.14
CA GLU A 90 7.86 24.51 8.55
C GLU A 90 7.27 24.46 9.97
N GLY A 91 7.28 23.30 10.64
CA GLY A 91 6.80 23.13 12.01
C GLY A 91 5.29 22.95 12.14
N SER A 92 4.58 22.64 11.05
CA SER A 92 3.13 22.38 11.09
C SER A 92 2.86 21.05 11.81
N VAL A 93 2.21 21.11 12.98
CA VAL A 93 1.85 19.93 13.78
C VAL A 93 0.93 18.97 13.00
N SER A 94 0.07 19.51 12.13
CA SER A 94 -0.79 18.71 11.26
C SER A 94 0.02 17.88 10.25
N ALA A 95 1.02 18.49 9.60
CA ALA A 95 1.90 17.81 8.66
C ALA A 95 2.74 16.74 9.37
N ILE A 96 3.24 17.01 10.58
CA ILE A 96 3.97 16.04 11.40
C ILE A 96 3.11 14.81 11.70
N LYS A 97 1.84 15.01 12.06
CA LYS A 97 0.92 13.91 12.35
C LYS A 97 0.66 13.04 11.12
N GLU A 98 0.36 13.65 9.97
CA GLU A 98 0.09 12.89 8.74
C GLU A 98 1.36 12.22 8.19
N PHE A 99 2.51 12.88 8.28
CA PHE A 99 3.78 12.29 7.88
C PHE A 99 4.15 11.07 8.75
N ARG A 100 3.93 11.12 10.07
CA ARG A 100 4.14 9.96 10.95
C ARG A 100 3.28 8.77 10.55
N LYS A 101 1.99 8.97 10.26
CA LYS A 101 1.11 7.89 9.77
C LYS A 101 1.60 7.30 8.45
N LEU A 102 2.12 8.14 7.56
CA LEU A 102 2.69 7.69 6.29
C LEU A 102 3.94 6.84 6.51
N VAL A 103 4.82 7.22 7.43
CA VAL A 103 5.99 6.43 7.84
C VAL A 103 5.55 5.10 8.46
N GLU A 104 4.63 5.12 9.43
CA GLU A 104 4.11 3.90 10.07
C GLU A 104 3.50 2.91 9.06
N LYS A 105 2.75 3.42 8.07
CA LYS A 105 2.19 2.59 7.00
C LYS A 105 3.28 1.97 6.12
N ASN A 106 4.34 2.71 5.81
CA ASN A 106 5.48 2.20 5.06
C ASN A 106 6.26 1.16 5.86
N ASP A 107 6.52 1.39 7.14
CA ASP A 107 7.17 0.44 8.02
C ASP A 107 6.37 -0.87 8.10
N LEU A 108 5.04 -0.79 8.24
CA LEU A 108 4.16 -1.96 8.21
C LEU A 108 4.26 -2.74 6.89
N MET A 109 4.30 -2.04 5.75
CA MET A 109 4.48 -2.68 4.44
C MET A 109 5.84 -3.39 4.35
N LEU A 110 6.91 -2.75 4.84
CA LEU A 110 8.24 -3.35 4.90
C LEU A 110 8.26 -4.58 5.81
N TYR A 111 7.61 -4.56 6.96
CA TYR A 111 7.47 -5.74 7.81
C TYR A 111 6.76 -6.90 7.10
N GLY A 112 5.73 -6.61 6.30
CA GLY A 112 5.05 -7.62 5.48
C GLY A 112 5.90 -8.20 4.35
N GLN A 113 6.83 -7.42 3.79
CA GLN A 113 7.72 -7.85 2.70
C GLN A 113 9.03 -8.50 3.19
N THR A 114 9.54 -8.07 4.35
CA THR A 114 10.86 -8.47 4.87
C THR A 114 10.79 -9.57 5.94
N ALA A 115 9.61 -10.08 6.29
CA ALA A 115 9.48 -11.19 7.22
C ALA A 115 9.40 -12.56 6.53
N PRO A 116 10.49 -13.34 6.44
CA PRO A 116 10.45 -14.66 7.05
C PRO A 116 10.40 -14.44 8.56
N VAL A 117 9.32 -14.86 9.22
CA VAL A 117 9.21 -14.81 10.68
C VAL A 117 10.40 -15.57 11.30
N LYS A 118 11.44 -14.84 11.69
CA LYS A 118 12.43 -15.29 12.65
C LYS A 118 12.31 -14.34 13.83
N GLN A 119 11.39 -14.71 14.72
CA GLN A 119 11.20 -14.04 16.01
C GLN A 119 12.56 -13.79 16.67
N PRO A 120 12.80 -12.62 17.27
CA PRO A 120 13.97 -12.42 18.11
C PRO A 120 13.84 -13.35 19.32
N LYS A 121 14.60 -14.46 19.29
CA LYS A 121 14.78 -15.30 20.48
C LYS A 121 15.60 -14.52 21.50
N ALA A 122 14.91 -13.79 22.35
CA ALA A 122 15.45 -13.42 23.65
C ALA A 122 15.29 -14.62 24.60
N SER A 123 16.28 -15.51 24.59
CA SER A 123 16.92 -16.05 25.80
C SER A 123 17.85 -17.21 25.44
N ALA A 124 18.93 -17.29 26.20
CA ALA A 124 20.06 -18.16 26.03
C ALA A 124 19.71 -19.64 26.26
N SER A 125 20.66 -20.47 25.81
CA SER A 125 20.90 -21.89 26.14
C SER A 125 20.36 -22.95 25.16
N THR A 126 21.35 -23.75 24.74
CA THR A 126 21.28 -25.13 24.26
C THR A 126 20.88 -25.37 22.81
N LYS A 127 21.93 -25.66 22.03
CA LYS A 127 21.94 -26.24 20.70
C LYS A 127 21.28 -27.63 20.76
N ALA A 128 19.96 -27.72 20.60
CA ALA A 128 19.28 -28.99 20.41
C ALA A 128 19.21 -29.30 18.91
N THR A 129 19.93 -30.34 18.52
CA THR A 129 19.96 -30.96 17.20
C THR A 129 18.56 -31.29 16.72
N ALA A 130 18.29 -30.99 15.44
CA ALA A 130 17.04 -31.32 14.78
C ALA A 130 16.83 -32.84 14.82
N LYS A 131 15.84 -33.30 15.60
CA LYS A 131 15.39 -34.70 15.56
C LYS A 131 14.76 -34.95 14.17
N PRO A 132 15.10 -36.07 13.50
CA PRO A 132 14.49 -36.43 12.22
C PRO A 132 12.98 -36.58 12.38
N LYS A 133 12.21 -36.13 11.37
CA LYS A 133 10.74 -36.23 11.33
C LYS A 133 10.33 -37.71 11.25
N LEU A 134 10.21 -38.34 12.40
CA LEU A 134 9.76 -39.71 12.55
C LEU A 134 8.23 -39.77 12.38
N GLY A 135 7.70 -40.88 11.88
CA GLY A 135 6.28 -41.01 11.60
C GLY A 135 5.42 -40.83 12.86
N LYS A 136 4.20 -40.29 12.74
CA LYS A 136 3.29 -40.00 13.87
C LYS A 136 3.12 -41.16 14.86
N LYS A 137 3.24 -42.41 14.40
CA LYS A 137 3.13 -43.61 15.23
C LYS A 137 4.35 -43.86 16.11
N GLU A 138 5.55 -43.66 15.56
CA GLU A 138 6.80 -43.86 16.30
C GLU A 138 7.07 -42.70 17.25
N GLN A 139 6.63 -41.49 16.88
CA GLN A 139 6.70 -40.32 17.77
C GLN A 139 5.80 -40.49 19.00
N ALA A 140 4.61 -41.08 18.84
CA ALA A 140 3.72 -41.38 19.97
C ALA A 140 4.30 -42.41 20.95
N LEU A 141 5.05 -43.41 20.46
CA LEU A 141 5.75 -44.38 21.31
C LEU A 141 6.90 -43.74 22.10
N LEU A 142 7.65 -42.84 21.45
CA LEU A 142 8.72 -42.10 22.11
C LEU A 142 8.19 -41.11 23.16
N ASP A 143 7.09 -40.42 22.87
CA ASP A 143 6.45 -39.49 23.80
C ASP A 143 5.82 -40.23 25.01
N ALA A 144 5.32 -41.45 24.81
CA ALA A 144 4.87 -42.32 25.91
C ALA A 144 6.03 -42.84 26.78
N ALA A 145 7.20 -43.06 26.16
CA ALA A 145 8.40 -43.48 26.88
C ALA A 145 9.09 -42.34 27.65
N ALA A 146 8.87 -41.09 27.25
CA ALA A 146 9.46 -39.91 27.88
C ALA A 146 8.35 -38.95 28.38
N PRO A 147 7.73 -39.23 29.54
CA PRO A 147 6.70 -38.36 30.11
C PRO A 147 7.27 -36.98 30.48
N ASP A 148 6.51 -35.92 30.16
CA ASP A 148 6.85 -34.53 30.52
C ASP A 148 6.65 -34.27 32.02
N THR A 149 7.74 -33.99 32.74
CA THR A 149 7.75 -33.78 34.19
C THR A 149 7.23 -32.40 34.63
N GLY A 150 6.80 -31.55 33.69
CA GLY A 150 6.19 -30.24 33.97
C GLY A 150 4.76 -30.31 34.55
N SER A 151 4.11 -31.48 34.47
CA SER A 151 2.75 -31.72 35.00
C SER A 151 2.76 -32.74 36.14
N LEU A 152 1.86 -32.61 37.11
CA LEU A 152 1.65 -33.55 38.23
C LEU A 152 1.46 -34.99 37.73
N LEU A 153 0.71 -35.16 36.63
CA LEU A 153 0.49 -36.46 36.01
C LEU A 153 1.78 -37.05 35.43
N GLY A 154 2.62 -36.22 34.81
CA GLY A 154 3.89 -36.65 34.23
C GLY A 154 4.92 -37.04 35.29
N GLN A 155 4.94 -36.35 36.43
CA GLN A 155 5.76 -36.74 37.58
C GLN A 155 5.36 -38.11 38.14
N LEU A 156 4.06 -38.38 38.27
CA LEU A 156 3.55 -39.68 38.72
C LEU A 156 3.87 -40.81 37.72
N MET A 157 3.80 -40.53 36.42
CA MET A 157 4.17 -41.52 35.39
C MET A 157 5.67 -41.82 35.41
N ALA A 158 6.53 -40.81 35.58
CA ALA A 158 7.96 -41.00 35.74
C ALA A 158 8.30 -41.82 37.01
N GLN A 159 7.64 -41.52 38.13
CA GLN A 159 7.84 -42.26 39.38
C GLN A 159 7.39 -43.73 39.26
N ARG A 160 6.30 -43.99 38.53
CA ARG A 160 5.82 -45.35 38.24
C ARG A 160 6.77 -46.12 37.34
N GLN A 161 7.34 -45.47 36.32
CA GLN A 161 8.34 -46.09 35.44
C GLN A 161 9.61 -46.47 36.21
N GLN A 162 10.03 -45.66 37.19
CA GLN A 162 11.18 -45.97 38.04
C GLN A 162 10.96 -47.14 39.00
N GLN A 163 9.72 -47.42 39.41
CA GLN A 163 9.40 -48.57 40.27
C GLN A 163 9.29 -49.90 39.51
N MET A 164 9.18 -49.86 38.18
CA MET A 164 8.98 -51.05 37.33
C MET A 164 10.28 -51.57 36.69
N ASN A 165 11.41 -50.89 36.93
CA ASN A 165 12.76 -51.33 36.61
C ASN A 165 13.48 -51.79 37.88
#